data_AF-A0A3D2GLV7-F1
#
_entry.id   AF-A0A3D2GLV7-F1
#
_cell.length_a   1.000
_cell.length_b   1.000
_cell.length_c   1.000
_cell.angle_alpha   90.00
_cell.angle_beta   90.00
_cell.angle_gamma   90.00
#
_symmetry.space_group_name_H-M   'P 1'
#
loop_
_entity.id
_entity.type
_entity.pdbx_description
1 polymer ?
#
loop_
_entity_poly.entity_id
_entity_poly.type
_entity_poly.pdbx_seq_one_letter_code
_entity_poly.pdbx_strand_id
1 'polypeptide(L)' 'MTSTISNVTPLLDRVTVPADIKQFSDDELAQLAEEVRTEMVDAVSTTGGHLGAGLGVVELTTAIHAVFD' A
#
# COMPACT_ATOMS: atom_id res chain seq x y z
N MET A 1 24.38 -7.67 5.83
CA MET A 1 23.25 -8.49 6.30
C MET A 1 22.04 -7.58 6.34
N THR A 2 21.48 -7.25 5.18
CA THR A 2 20.21 -6.52 5.09
C THR A 2 19.10 -7.56 5.19
N SER A 3 18.47 -7.64 6.36
CA SER A 3 17.29 -8.47 6.56
C SER A 3 16.19 -7.95 5.64
N THR A 4 15.91 -8.66 4.55
CA THR A 4 14.67 -8.50 3.80
C THR A 4 13.59 -9.06 4.71
N ILE A 5 12.93 -8.19 5.47
CA ILE A 5 11.69 -8.56 6.14
C ILE A 5 10.69 -8.73 4.98
N SER A 6 10.40 -9.97 4.60
CA SER A 6 9.29 -10.24 3.71
C SER A 6 8.02 -9.89 4.48
N ASN A 7 7.54 -8.66 4.33
CA ASN A 7 6.23 -8.31 4.85
C ASN A 7 5.19 -9.11 4.08
N VAL A 8 4.25 -9.72 4.81
CA VAL A 8 3.21 -10.55 4.20
C VAL A 8 2.10 -9.62 3.76
N THR A 9 1.92 -9.48 2.45
CA THR A 9 1.03 -8.49 1.83
C THR A 9 -0.10 -9.13 1.01
N PRO A 10 -0.97 -9.95 1.63
CA PRO A 10 -1.90 -10.82 0.92
C PRO A 10 -2.96 -10.08 0.10
N LEU A 11 -3.29 -8.83 0.43
CA LEU A 11 -4.20 -8.02 -0.37
C LEU A 11 -3.46 -7.25 -1.46
N LEU A 12 -2.31 -6.65 -1.15
CA LEU A 12 -1.49 -5.96 -2.13
C LEU A 12 -0.99 -6.91 -3.23
N ASP A 13 -0.65 -8.16 -2.87
CA ASP A 13 -0.24 -9.21 -3.81
C ASP A 13 -1.32 -9.57 -4.84
N ARG A 14 -2.59 -9.24 -4.54
CA ARG A 14 -3.74 -9.45 -5.44
C ARG A 14 -3.99 -8.26 -6.37
N VAL A 15 -3.33 -7.12 -6.16
CA VAL A 15 -3.54 -5.88 -6.92
C VAL A 15 -2.47 -5.77 -8.01
N THR A 16 -2.85 -6.06 -9.25
CA THR A 16 -1.98 -5.88 -10.43
C THR A 16 -2.27 -4.55 -11.13
N VAL A 17 -3.54 -4.12 -11.12
CA VAL A 17 -3.99 -2.84 -11.67
C VAL A 17 -4.91 -2.11 -10.68
N PRO A 18 -5.03 -0.76 -10.76
CA PRO A 18 -5.88 -0.02 -9.81
C PRO A 18 -7.34 -0.47 -9.78
N ALA A 19 -7.87 -1.00 -10.88
CA ALA A 19 -9.24 -1.50 -10.95
C ALA A 19 -9.49 -2.76 -10.08
N ASP A 20 -8.44 -3.49 -9.70
CA ASP A 20 -8.58 -4.71 -8.89
C ASP A 20 -9.11 -4.41 -7.48
N ILE A 21 -8.81 -3.22 -6.95
CA ILE A 21 -9.20 -2.83 -5.59
C ILE A 21 -10.70 -2.53 -5.47
N LYS A 22 -11.41 -2.32 -6.60
CA LYS A 22 -12.87 -2.11 -6.61
C LYS A 22 -13.66 -3.31 -6.12
N GLN A 23 -13.04 -4.48 -6.12
CA GLN A 23 -13.65 -5.72 -5.68
C GLN A 23 -13.53 -5.94 -4.17
N PHE A 24 -12.80 -5.06 -3.47
CA PHE A 24 -12.52 -5.19 -2.05
C PHE A 24 -13.62 -4.55 -1.21
N SER A 25 -13.93 -5.16 -0.06
CA SER A 25 -14.77 -4.52 0.96
C SER A 25 -14.05 -3.36 1.64
N ASP A 26 -14.79 -2.51 2.37
CA ASP A 26 -14.19 -1.40 3.14
C ASP A 26 -13.09 -1.87 4.10
N ASP A 27 -13.29 -3.01 4.77
CA ASP A 27 -12.28 -3.63 5.65
C ASP A 27 -11.03 -4.09 4.87
N GLU A 28 -11.20 -4.66 3.68
CA GLU A 28 -10.09 -5.07 2.81
C GLU A 28 -9.34 -3.84 2.26
N LEU A 29 -10.04 -2.74 1.95
CA LEU A 29 -9.41 -1.49 1.54
C LEU A 29 -8.58 -0.86 2.67
N ALA A 30 -9.07 -0.93 3.92
CA ALA A 30 -8.32 -0.47 5.08
C ALA A 30 -7.05 -1.32 5.31
N GLN A 31 -7.16 -2.65 5.18
CA GLN A 31 -6.01 -3.54 5.26
C GLN A 31 -5.02 -3.31 4.10
N LEU A 32 -5.51 -3.13 2.87
CA LEU A 32 -4.67 -2.83 1.72
C LEU A 32 -3.86 -1.54 1.93
N ALA A 33 -4.48 -0.50 2.51
CA ALA A 33 -3.78 0.74 2.84
C ALA A 33 -2.66 0.52 3.87
N GLU A 34 -2.87 -0.34 4.87
CA GLU A 34 -1.83 -0.73 5.84
C GLU A 34 -0.66 -1.44 5.16
N GLU A 35 -0.94 -2.40 4.29
CA GLU A 35 0.06 -3.16 3.54
C GLU A 35 0.89 -2.24 2.64
N VAL A 36 0.25 -1.34 1.88
CA VAL A 36 0.92 -0.34 1.03
C VAL A 36 1.80 0.60 1.87
N ARG A 37 1.32 1.05 3.02
CA ARG A 37 2.10 1.92 3.91
C ARG A 37 3.35 1.21 4.41
N THR A 38 3.19 -0.04 4.81
CA THR A 38 4.28 -0.85 5.36
C THR A 38 5.35 -1.11 4.30
N GLU A 39 4.96 -1.53 3.09
CA GLU A 39 5.88 -1.72 1.97
C GLU A 39 6.56 -0.40 1.56
N MET A 40 5.82 0.71 1.57
CA MET A 40 6.42 2.01 1.30
C MET A 40 7.49 2.34 2.33
N VAL A 41 7.28 2.06 3.63
CA VAL A 41 8.27 2.26 4.71
C VAL A 41 9.49 1.35 4.55
N ASP A 42 9.30 0.09 4.18
CA ASP A 42 10.41 -0.86 4.01
C ASP A 42 11.28 -0.54 2.79
N ALA A 43 10.65 -0.26 1.64
CA ALA A 43 11.33 0.11 0.41
C ALA A 43 12.24 1.34 0.60
N VAL A 44 11.82 2.27 1.45
CA VAL A 44 12.45 3.57 1.61
C VAL A 44 13.41 3.64 2.80
N SER A 45 13.21 2.79 3.81
CA SER A 45 14.17 2.53 4.89
C SER A 45 15.53 2.10 4.33
N THR A 46 15.52 1.46 3.15
CA THR A 46 16.73 1.02 2.45
C THR A 46 17.46 2.15 1.70
N THR A 47 16.78 3.24 1.33
CA THR A 47 17.33 4.31 0.46
C THR A 47 17.61 5.65 1.16
N GLY A 48 17.04 5.90 2.34
CA GLY A 48 17.32 7.10 3.15
C GLY A 48 16.94 8.42 2.47
N GLY A 49 15.68 8.87 2.64
CA GLY A 49 15.17 10.11 2.01
C GLY A 49 13.97 10.73 2.74
N HIS A 50 13.47 11.87 2.24
CA HIS A 50 12.32 12.60 2.83
C HIS A 50 11.00 11.91 2.47
N LEU A 51 10.47 11.14 3.43
CA LEU A 51 9.41 10.15 3.19
C LEU A 51 8.06 10.47 3.83
N GLY A 52 7.90 11.67 4.37
CA GLY A 52 6.63 12.08 4.97
C GLY A 52 5.50 12.29 3.97
N ALA A 53 5.81 12.56 2.69
CA ALA A 53 4.82 12.99 1.71
C ALA A 53 3.97 11.84 1.13
N GLY A 54 4.55 10.66 0.95
CA GLY A 54 3.85 9.49 0.38
C GLY A 54 2.94 8.79 1.39
N LEU A 55 3.34 8.72 2.66
CA LEU A 55 2.59 8.02 3.71
C LEU A 55 1.24 8.67 4.04
N GLY A 56 1.13 9.99 3.86
CA GLY A 56 -0.12 10.73 4.15
C GLY A 56 -1.19 10.67 3.06
N VAL A 57 -0.90 10.04 1.92
CA VAL A 57 -1.82 9.98 0.77
C VAL A 57 -2.27 8.57 0.41
N VAL A 58 -1.81 7.55 1.14
CA VAL A 58 -2.11 6.14 0.84
C VAL A 58 -3.61 5.90 0.87
N GLU A 59 -4.28 6.27 1.95
CA GLU A 59 -5.72 6.05 2.15
C GLU A 59 -6.55 6.84 1.14
N LEU A 60 -6.13 8.07 0.83
CA LEU A 60 -6.79 8.89 -0.18
C LEU A 60 -6.69 8.28 -1.57
N THR A 61 -5.51 7.77 -1.93
CA THR A 61 -5.26 7.18 -3.25
C THR A 61 -6.02 5.87 -3.40
N THR A 62 -6.04 5.03 -2.36
CA THR A 62 -6.85 3.81 -2.31
C THR A 62 -8.34 4.12 -2.45
N ALA A 63 -8.85 5.11 -1.71
CA ALA A 63 -10.25 5.52 -1.81
C ALA A 63 -10.62 6.07 -3.20
N ILE A 64 -9.72 6.83 -3.83
CA ILE A 64 -9.94 7.33 -5.20
C ILE A 64 -10.07 6.17 -6.18
N HIS A 65 -9.13 5.22 -6.15
CA HIS A 65 -9.17 4.09 -7.08
C HIS A 65 -10.30 3.10 -6.79
N ALA A 66 -10.80 3.03 -5.56
CA ALA A 66 -11.97 2.21 -5.20
C ALA A 66 -13.29 2.84 -5.69
N VAL A 67 -13.39 4.18 -5.70
CA VAL A 67 -14.64 4.89 -6.03
C VAL A 67 -14.69 5.34 -7.49
N PHE A 68 -13.57 5.70 -8.10
CA PHE A 68 -13.50 6.30 -9.44
C PHE A 68 -12.91 5.32 -10.48
N ASP A 69 -13.30 5.48 -11.75
CA ASP A 69 -12.81 4.73 -12.93
C ASP A 69 -11.45 5.22 -13.46
#